data_AF-A0A8C5QAI6-F1
#
_entry.id   AF-A0A8C5QAI6-F1
#
_cell.length_a   1.000
_cell.length_b   1.000
_cell.length_c   1.000
_cell.angle_alpha   90.00
_cell.angle_beta   90.00
_cell.angle_gamma   90.00
#
_symmetry.space_group_name_H-M   'P 1'
#
loop_
_entity.id
_entity.type
_entity.pdbx_description
1 polymer ?
#
loop_
_entity_poly.entity_id
_entity_poly.type
_entity_poly.pdbx_seq_one_letter_code
_entity_poly.pdbx_strand_id
1 'polypeptide(L)'
;KDHSEITKEKPRPTWLRRWKQFWSAPVTAFLGNVVMYFTFLFLFSYVLLMDFKPAPPHGPSNSEIILYFWVFTMVCEEIRQGFFVGSMPVAQKVKQYLQDSWNHVDITALMLFIIFLSNHNVSPCRMFEGSYEAGRTIFCFDFMVFTLRLIHIFAVNKQLGPKIIIVRKMMKDVFFFLFFLGVWLIAYGVATEGLLHPSDMRLMWILRRVFYRPYLQIFGQIPLDEIDEAPPCTNTYANWLVILLLVVFLLVANILLLNLLIAMFSYTFSKVQGNSDIYWKFQRYNLIVEYHNRPALAPPFIIISHIHTFIKRKIRKVETLLFRHIFTKLVVV
;
A
#
# COMPACT_ATOMS: atom_id res chain seq x y z
N LYS A 1 64.41 16.74 -2.46
CA LYS A 1 63.44 15.74 -3.00
C LYS A 1 62.66 15.23 -1.80
N ASP A 2 61.60 15.94 -1.46
CA ASP A 2 60.77 15.73 -0.27
C ASP A 2 59.87 14.51 -0.44
N HIS A 3 60.03 13.51 0.43
CA HIS A 3 59.08 12.41 0.62
C HIS A 3 58.81 12.20 2.11
N SER A 4 58.26 13.21 2.77
CA SER A 4 57.57 13.05 4.05
C SER A 4 56.23 13.78 4.00
N GLU A 5 55.31 13.25 3.20
CA GLU A 5 53.90 13.60 3.31
C GLU A 5 53.40 13.12 4.68
N ILE A 6 53.36 14.05 5.62
CA ILE A 6 52.75 13.90 6.93
C ILE A 6 51.32 13.43 6.71
N THR A 7 51.03 12.17 7.04
CA THR A 7 49.68 11.65 7.25
C THR A 7 49.08 12.40 8.44
N LYS A 8 48.51 13.59 8.18
CA LYS A 8 47.72 14.33 9.16
C LYS A 8 46.53 13.45 9.55
N GLU A 9 46.63 12.76 10.69
CA GLU A 9 45.49 12.11 11.31
C GLU A 9 44.37 13.14 11.50
N LYS A 10 43.22 12.90 10.85
CA LYS A 10 42.05 13.76 11.01
C LYS A 10 41.66 13.80 12.49
N PRO A 11 41.46 15.00 13.08
CA PRO A 11 41.11 15.12 14.49
C PRO A 11 39.84 14.33 14.78
N ARG A 12 39.87 13.51 15.85
CA ARG A 12 38.74 12.69 16.28
C ARG A 12 37.52 13.62 16.45
N PRO A 13 36.39 13.35 15.78
CA PRO A 13 35.22 14.21 15.89
C PRO A 13 34.72 14.24 17.33
N THR A 14 34.34 15.44 17.80
CA THR A 14 33.70 15.66 19.11
C THR A 14 32.46 14.79 19.28
N TRP A 15 32.10 14.45 20.52
CA TRP A 15 30.97 13.56 20.82
C TRP A 15 29.65 14.01 20.16
N LEU A 16 29.35 15.31 20.20
CA LEU A 16 28.21 15.94 19.50
C LEU A 16 28.23 15.72 17.99
N ARG A 17 29.42 15.77 17.36
CA ARG A 17 29.59 15.55 15.93
C ARG A 17 29.39 14.09 15.57
N ARG A 18 29.85 13.15 16.41
CA ARG A 18 29.59 11.71 16.25
C ARG A 18 28.11 11.38 16.39
N TRP A 19 27.44 11.93 17.41
CA TRP A 19 26.00 11.78 17.60
C TRP A 19 25.21 12.26 16.39
N LYS A 20 25.52 13.47 15.89
CA LYS A 20 24.90 14.00 14.68
C LYS A 20 25.18 13.13 13.46
N GLN A 21 26.42 12.65 13.27
CA GLN A 21 26.79 11.78 12.15
C GLN A 21 26.06 10.43 12.21
N PHE A 22 25.86 9.88 13.40
CA PHE A 22 25.11 8.65 13.61
C PHE A 22 23.65 8.82 13.18
N TRP A 23 22.93 9.79 13.74
CA TRP A 23 21.51 10.01 13.38
C TRP A 23 21.28 10.53 11.96
N SER A 24 22.29 11.15 11.36
CA SER A 24 22.24 11.58 9.95
C SER A 24 22.54 10.44 8.96
N ALA A 25 22.90 9.24 9.43
CA ALA A 25 23.15 8.11 8.55
C ALA A 25 21.84 7.63 7.90
N PRO A 26 21.81 7.32 6.59
CA PRO A 26 20.59 6.87 5.91
C PRO A 26 19.97 5.62 6.52
N VAL A 27 20.80 4.71 7.06
CA VAL A 27 20.34 3.45 7.67
C VAL A 27 19.60 3.70 8.98
N THR A 28 20.12 4.59 9.83
CA THR A 28 19.46 4.94 11.11
C THR A 28 18.17 5.72 10.87
N ALA A 29 18.17 6.63 9.88
CA ALA A 29 16.97 7.34 9.47
C ALA A 29 15.90 6.39 8.90
N PHE A 30 16.31 5.40 8.08
CA PHE A 30 15.41 4.36 7.60
C PHE A 30 14.81 3.54 8.74
N LEU A 31 15.65 3.03 9.66
CA LEU A 31 15.17 2.25 10.80
C LEU A 31 14.23 3.07 11.69
N GLY A 32 14.56 4.33 11.94
CA GLY A 32 13.69 5.26 12.67
C GLY A 32 12.34 5.46 11.98
N ASN A 33 12.33 5.63 10.66
CA ASN A 33 11.09 5.71 9.88
C ASN A 33 10.26 4.43 9.98
N VAL A 34 10.88 3.26 9.91
CA VAL A 34 10.19 1.96 10.06
C VAL A 34 9.54 1.85 11.43
N VAL A 35 10.30 2.09 12.50
CA VAL A 35 9.79 2.01 13.88
C VAL A 35 8.64 3.00 14.09
N MET A 36 8.81 4.25 13.66
CA MET A 36 7.76 5.26 13.78
C MET A 36 6.52 4.93 12.94
N TYR A 37 6.69 4.30 11.78
CA TYR A 37 5.57 3.86 10.96
C TYR A 37 4.79 2.71 11.62
N PHE A 38 5.47 1.77 12.28
CA PHE A 38 4.80 0.76 13.11
C PHE A 38 4.05 1.38 14.28
N THR A 39 4.64 2.35 14.96
CA THR A 39 3.96 3.12 16.02
C THR A 39 2.72 3.85 15.47
N PHE A 40 2.81 4.42 14.27
CA PHE A 40 1.67 5.04 13.59
C PHE A 40 0.55 4.02 13.33
N LEU A 41 0.86 2.84 12.78
CA LEU A 41 -0.16 1.80 12.53
C LEU A 41 -0.76 1.29 13.83
N PHE A 42 0.04 1.14 14.88
CA PHE A 42 -0.45 0.76 16.20
C PHE A 42 -1.42 1.83 16.75
N LEU A 43 -1.02 3.11 16.72
CA LEU A 43 -1.89 4.22 17.12
C LEU A 43 -3.18 4.27 16.28
N PHE A 44 -3.09 4.08 14.96
CA PHE A 44 -4.25 4.03 14.07
C PHE A 44 -5.19 2.90 14.48
N SER A 45 -4.66 1.69 14.67
CA SER A 45 -5.47 0.53 15.10
C SER A 45 -6.10 0.73 16.47
N TYR A 46 -5.37 1.34 17.42
CA TYR A 46 -5.88 1.67 18.75
C TYR A 46 -7.05 2.66 18.65
N VAL A 47 -6.89 3.72 17.87
CA VAL A 47 -7.96 4.71 17.64
C VAL A 47 -9.17 4.02 17.02
N LEU A 48 -8.98 3.26 15.94
CA LEU A 48 -10.06 2.59 15.20
C LEU A 48 -10.85 1.58 16.04
N LEU A 49 -10.17 0.82 16.91
CA LEU A 49 -10.78 -0.28 17.66
C LEU A 49 -11.27 0.12 19.05
N MET A 50 -10.54 0.99 19.75
CA MET A 50 -10.76 1.24 21.19
C MET A 50 -11.29 2.63 21.50
N ASP A 51 -10.93 3.66 20.71
CA ASP A 51 -11.14 5.06 21.11
C ASP A 51 -11.93 5.88 20.07
N PHE A 52 -12.57 5.21 19.10
CA PHE A 52 -13.39 5.82 18.06
C PHE A 52 -14.79 6.16 18.61
N LYS A 53 -14.92 7.30 19.29
CA LYS A 53 -16.15 7.67 20.02
C LYS A 53 -17.19 8.35 19.13
N PRO A 54 -18.49 8.05 19.28
CA PRO A 54 -19.56 8.71 18.55
C PRO A 54 -19.73 10.20 18.96
N ALA A 55 -20.66 10.89 18.30
CA ALA A 55 -20.98 12.31 18.47
C ALA A 55 -21.33 12.74 19.92
N PRO A 56 -21.29 14.06 20.24
CA PRO A 56 -20.97 14.63 21.57
C PRO A 56 -21.91 14.21 22.73
N PRO A 57 -21.47 14.35 24.01
CA PRO A 57 -20.90 15.59 24.56
C PRO A 57 -19.37 15.73 24.42
N HIS A 58 -18.63 14.66 24.19
CA HIS A 58 -17.17 14.71 24.09
C HIS A 58 -16.71 14.83 22.62
N GLY A 59 -15.84 15.80 22.36
CA GLY A 59 -15.17 16.02 21.06
C GLY A 59 -14.36 14.79 20.60
N PRO A 60 -13.59 14.92 19.50
CA PRO A 60 -12.64 13.87 19.12
C PRO A 60 -11.69 13.55 20.27
N SER A 61 -11.31 12.28 20.42
CA SER A 61 -10.37 11.87 21.49
C SER A 61 -9.00 12.51 21.24
N ASN A 62 -8.22 12.72 22.31
CA ASN A 62 -6.85 13.22 22.19
C ASN A 62 -6.00 12.31 21.28
N SER A 63 -6.25 11.00 21.30
CA SER A 63 -5.58 10.01 20.44
C SER A 63 -5.92 10.20 18.96
N GLU A 64 -7.18 10.51 18.62
CA GLU A 64 -7.63 10.85 17.26
C GLU A 64 -6.96 12.13 16.76
N ILE A 65 -6.88 13.16 17.60
CA ILE A 65 -6.23 14.43 17.24
C ILE A 65 -4.74 14.20 16.94
N ILE A 66 -4.05 13.39 17.75
CA ILE A 66 -2.65 13.03 17.52
C ILE A 66 -2.51 12.29 16.18
N LEU A 67 -3.42 11.38 15.86
CA LEU A 67 -3.41 10.66 14.59
C LEU A 67 -3.63 11.60 13.40
N TYR A 68 -4.59 12.52 13.49
CA TYR A 68 -4.85 13.52 12.44
C TYR A 68 -3.62 14.40 12.20
N PHE A 69 -2.98 14.85 13.28
CA PHE A 69 -1.72 15.57 13.19
C PHE A 69 -0.63 14.74 12.51
N TRP A 70 -0.55 13.45 12.83
CA TRP A 70 0.42 12.54 12.20
C TRP A 70 0.18 12.41 10.69
N VAL A 71 -1.07 12.18 10.26
CA VAL A 71 -1.39 12.08 8.82
C VAL A 71 -1.12 13.40 8.11
N PHE A 72 -1.42 14.53 8.75
CA PHE A 72 -1.04 15.86 8.23
C PHE A 72 0.47 15.98 8.02
N THR A 73 1.30 15.45 8.93
CA THR A 73 2.77 15.44 8.74
C THR A 73 3.18 14.61 7.52
N MET A 74 2.48 13.52 7.22
CA MET A 74 2.71 12.70 6.01
C MET A 74 2.30 13.45 4.75
N VAL A 75 1.16 14.15 4.75
CA VAL A 75 0.73 15.02 3.63
C VAL A 75 1.79 16.07 3.32
N CYS A 76 2.33 16.73 4.33
CA CYS A 76 3.41 17.71 4.14
C CYS A 76 4.67 17.08 3.52
N GLU A 77 5.01 15.84 3.88
CA GLU A 77 6.12 15.11 3.27
C GLU A 77 5.87 14.78 1.80
N GLU A 78 4.67 14.32 1.45
CA GLU A 78 4.33 14.02 0.05
C GLU A 78 4.32 15.29 -0.82
N ILE A 79 3.80 16.40 -0.29
CA ILE A 79 3.89 17.71 -0.96
C ILE A 79 5.35 18.13 -1.13
N ARG A 80 6.20 17.95 -0.11
CA ARG A 80 7.64 18.24 -0.23
C ARG A 80 8.28 17.40 -1.35
N GLN A 81 7.98 16.11 -1.38
CA GLN A 81 8.51 15.16 -2.35
C GLN A 81 8.07 15.48 -3.79
N GLY A 82 6.79 15.81 -4.00
CA GLY A 82 6.25 16.14 -5.32
C GLY A 82 6.73 17.49 -5.89
N PHE A 83 6.85 18.52 -5.04
CA PHE A 83 7.12 19.89 -5.53
C PHE A 83 8.57 20.38 -5.34
N PHE A 84 9.21 20.00 -4.22
CA PHE A 84 10.45 20.66 -3.76
C PHE A 84 11.73 19.87 -3.99
N VAL A 85 11.66 18.66 -4.53
CA VAL A 85 12.84 17.84 -4.85
C VAL A 85 13.26 18.06 -6.32
N GLY A 86 14.49 18.54 -6.52
CA GLY A 86 15.11 18.75 -7.85
C GLY A 86 14.86 20.13 -8.49
N SER A 87 15.59 20.43 -9.57
CA SER A 87 15.60 21.75 -10.24
C SER A 87 14.72 21.83 -11.50
N MET A 88 13.95 20.78 -11.80
CA MET A 88 13.08 20.72 -12.99
C MET A 88 11.80 21.59 -12.86
N PRO A 89 11.19 21.99 -13.99
CA PRO A 89 9.89 22.67 -13.99
C PRO A 89 8.79 21.80 -13.35
N VAL A 90 7.83 22.44 -12.67
CA VAL A 90 6.82 21.78 -11.84
C VAL A 90 5.98 20.75 -12.62
N ALA A 91 5.59 21.06 -13.85
CA ALA A 91 4.77 20.16 -14.67
C ALA A 91 5.48 18.83 -14.97
N GLN A 92 6.78 18.87 -15.27
CA GLN A 92 7.56 17.66 -15.55
C GLN A 92 7.78 16.82 -14.28
N LYS A 93 7.92 17.47 -13.12
CA LYS A 93 8.02 16.80 -11.82
C LYS A 93 6.73 16.07 -11.46
N VAL A 94 5.58 16.72 -11.59
CA VAL A 94 4.28 16.08 -11.33
C VAL A 94 4.07 14.88 -12.26
N LYS A 95 4.43 15.02 -13.55
CA LYS A 95 4.37 13.90 -14.50
C LYS A 95 5.26 12.73 -14.07
N GLN A 96 6.48 12.98 -13.61
CA GLN A 96 7.39 11.93 -13.13
C GLN A 96 6.88 11.30 -11.82
N TYR A 97 6.34 12.12 -10.91
CA TYR A 97 5.76 11.63 -9.65
C TYR A 97 4.58 10.69 -9.90
N LEU A 98 3.69 11.05 -10.83
CA LEU A 98 2.55 10.23 -11.24
C LEU A 98 2.94 8.99 -12.07
N GLN A 99 4.20 8.78 -12.42
CA GLN A 99 4.62 7.54 -13.10
C GLN A 99 4.96 6.42 -12.12
N ASP A 100 5.27 6.74 -10.86
CA ASP A 100 5.56 5.73 -9.86
C ASP A 100 4.26 5.10 -9.33
N SER A 101 4.16 3.77 -9.40
CA SER A 101 3.00 3.04 -8.88
C SER A 101 2.83 3.20 -7.36
N TRP A 102 3.92 3.42 -6.62
CA TRP A 102 3.83 3.59 -5.16
C TRP A 102 3.21 4.93 -4.78
N ASN A 103 3.52 5.98 -5.53
CA ASN A 103 2.92 7.30 -5.33
C ASN A 103 1.40 7.30 -5.56
N HIS A 104 0.88 6.40 -6.41
CA HIS A 104 -0.57 6.24 -6.57
C HIS A 104 -1.24 5.67 -5.32
N VAL A 105 -0.59 4.72 -4.63
CA VAL A 105 -1.07 4.18 -3.35
C VAL A 105 -1.08 5.28 -2.29
N ASP A 106 -0.03 6.09 -2.26
CA ASP A 106 0.10 7.20 -1.31
C ASP A 106 -0.95 8.30 -1.55
N ILE A 107 -1.20 8.68 -2.81
CA ILE A 107 -2.31 9.60 -3.15
C ILE A 107 -3.65 8.99 -2.75
N THR A 108 -3.87 7.70 -3.00
CA THR A 108 -5.14 7.04 -2.69
C THR A 108 -5.42 7.01 -1.19
N ALA A 109 -4.42 6.71 -0.36
CA ALA A 109 -4.52 6.80 1.10
C ALA A 109 -4.89 8.22 1.55
N LEU A 110 -4.19 9.23 1.03
CA LEU A 110 -4.48 10.62 1.39
C LEU A 110 -5.88 11.07 0.95
N MET A 111 -6.33 10.64 -0.23
CA MET A 111 -7.67 10.96 -0.71
C MET A 111 -8.76 10.30 0.15
N LEU A 112 -8.60 9.03 0.53
CA LEU A 112 -9.53 8.35 1.44
C LEU A 112 -9.56 9.04 2.82
N PHE A 113 -8.41 9.45 3.34
CA PHE A 113 -8.34 10.19 4.59
C PHE A 113 -9.02 11.56 4.52
N ILE A 114 -8.89 12.29 3.40
CA ILE A 114 -9.61 13.56 3.19
C ILE A 114 -11.12 13.33 3.13
N ILE A 115 -11.57 12.29 2.43
CA ILE A 115 -13.00 11.92 2.36
C ILE A 115 -13.52 11.54 3.75
N PHE A 116 -12.73 10.83 4.54
CA PHE A 116 -13.04 10.56 5.94
C PHE A 116 -13.21 11.87 6.74
N LEU A 117 -12.25 12.79 6.66
CA LEU A 117 -12.32 14.08 7.35
C LEU A 117 -13.51 14.95 6.88
N SER A 118 -13.86 14.93 5.60
CA SER A 118 -15.01 15.70 5.09
C SER A 118 -16.33 15.17 5.63
N ASN A 119 -16.48 13.84 5.73
CA ASN A 119 -17.67 13.20 6.29
C ASN A 119 -17.72 13.29 7.83
N HIS A 120 -16.57 13.50 8.49
CA HIS A 120 -16.44 13.44 9.95
C HIS A 120 -16.30 14.81 10.65
N ASN A 121 -15.46 15.72 10.14
CA ASN A 121 -15.03 16.95 10.84
C ASN A 121 -15.54 18.27 10.25
N VAL A 122 -15.96 18.32 8.98
CA VAL A 122 -16.28 19.60 8.30
C VAL A 122 -17.78 19.87 8.20
N SER A 123 -18.65 18.91 8.54
CA SER A 123 -20.10 19.10 8.46
C SER A 123 -20.79 18.97 9.83
N PRO A 124 -21.93 19.66 10.05
CA PRO A 124 -22.83 19.38 11.18
C PRO A 124 -23.34 17.92 11.20
N CYS A 125 -22.98 17.11 10.20
CA CYS A 125 -23.28 15.69 10.02
C CYS A 125 -22.72 14.74 11.09
N ARG A 126 -21.87 15.18 12.04
CA ARG A 126 -21.61 14.36 13.25
C ARG A 126 -22.91 14.07 13.99
N MET A 127 -23.95 14.90 13.82
CA MET A 127 -25.28 14.67 14.40
C MET A 127 -26.09 13.54 13.70
N PHE A 128 -25.68 13.07 12.52
CA PHE A 128 -26.43 12.05 11.78
C PHE A 128 -25.73 10.68 11.86
N GLU A 129 -26.42 9.70 12.45
CA GLU A 129 -25.92 8.34 12.73
C GLU A 129 -25.36 7.64 11.46
N GLY A 130 -25.99 7.84 10.30
CA GLY A 130 -25.52 7.28 9.03
C GLY A 130 -24.18 7.83 8.53
N SER A 131 -23.81 9.06 8.89
CA SER A 131 -22.52 9.66 8.51
C SER A 131 -21.37 9.10 9.34
N TYR A 132 -21.65 8.71 10.59
CA TYR A 132 -20.66 8.09 11.49
C TYR A 132 -20.28 6.69 11.01
N GLU A 133 -21.26 5.84 10.69
CA GLU A 133 -21.00 4.49 10.18
C GLU A 133 -20.30 4.51 8.81
N ALA A 134 -20.68 5.44 7.93
CA ALA A 134 -20.00 5.64 6.67
C ALA A 134 -18.55 6.10 6.87
N GLY A 135 -18.31 7.08 7.76
CA GLY A 135 -16.98 7.56 8.11
C GLY A 135 -16.09 6.45 8.69
N ARG A 136 -16.63 5.66 9.63
CA ARG A 136 -15.93 4.50 10.21
C ARG A 136 -15.55 3.47 9.15
N THR A 137 -16.47 3.18 8.22
CA THR A 137 -16.23 2.24 7.12
C THR A 137 -15.09 2.72 6.22
N ILE A 138 -15.08 4.00 5.83
CA ILE A 138 -14.00 4.60 5.04
C ILE A 138 -12.67 4.55 5.80
N PHE A 139 -12.71 4.82 7.10
CA PHE A 139 -11.53 4.78 7.96
C PHE A 139 -10.92 3.37 8.11
N CYS A 140 -11.75 2.32 8.12
CA CYS A 140 -11.30 0.92 8.04
C CYS A 140 -10.57 0.62 6.72
N PHE A 141 -11.12 1.08 5.58
CA PHE A 141 -10.46 0.90 4.28
C PHE A 141 -9.16 1.69 4.19
N ASP A 142 -9.13 2.90 4.74
CA ASP A 142 -7.94 3.74 4.80
C ASP A 142 -6.81 3.07 5.60
N PHE A 143 -7.13 2.47 6.76
CA PHE A 143 -6.18 1.65 7.53
C PHE A 143 -5.57 0.51 6.70
N MET A 144 -6.37 -0.17 5.87
CA MET A 144 -5.89 -1.23 4.99
C MET A 144 -4.89 -0.70 3.96
N VAL A 145 -5.17 0.46 3.34
CA VAL A 145 -4.25 1.08 2.37
C VAL A 145 -2.94 1.51 3.04
N PHE A 146 -3.00 2.14 4.22
CA PHE A 146 -1.80 2.46 5.00
C PHE A 146 -1.02 1.18 5.38
N THR A 147 -1.69 0.10 5.74
CA THR A 147 -1.00 -1.16 6.04
C THR A 147 -0.31 -1.73 4.80
N LEU A 148 -0.95 -1.70 3.63
CA LEU A 148 -0.34 -2.14 2.36
C LEU A 148 0.90 -1.30 1.98
N ARG A 149 0.99 -0.04 2.41
CA ARG A 149 2.20 0.79 2.23
C ARG A 149 3.43 0.21 2.93
N LEU A 150 3.29 -0.64 3.95
CA LEU A 150 4.43 -1.37 4.53
C LEU A 150 5.21 -2.17 3.49
N ILE A 151 4.54 -2.69 2.46
CA ILE A 151 5.19 -3.45 1.38
C ILE A 151 6.22 -2.57 0.67
N HIS A 152 5.94 -1.29 0.45
CA HIS A 152 6.88 -0.35 -0.15
C HIS A 152 8.12 -0.15 0.74
N ILE A 153 7.92 0.02 2.05
CA ILE A 153 9.02 0.20 3.01
C ILE A 153 9.91 -1.05 3.07
N PHE A 154 9.29 -2.24 3.11
CA PHE A 154 10.02 -3.51 3.15
C PHE A 154 10.67 -3.88 1.82
N ALA A 155 10.30 -3.25 0.70
CA ALA A 155 10.97 -3.45 -0.59
C ALA A 155 12.45 -3.04 -0.56
N VAL A 156 12.85 -2.16 0.37
CA VAL A 156 14.26 -1.77 0.60
C VAL A 156 15.10 -2.93 1.15
N ASN A 157 14.50 -3.91 1.82
CA ASN A 157 15.23 -4.99 2.47
C ASN A 157 15.86 -5.95 1.45
N LYS A 158 17.08 -6.43 1.74
CA LYS A 158 17.85 -7.35 0.88
C LYS A 158 17.16 -8.69 0.64
N GLN A 159 16.43 -9.21 1.62
CA GLN A 159 15.79 -10.52 1.52
C GLN A 159 14.35 -10.45 0.99
N LEU A 160 13.62 -9.38 1.30
CA LEU A 160 12.20 -9.24 0.94
C LEU A 160 12.00 -8.48 -0.37
N GLY A 161 12.88 -7.53 -0.70
CA GLY A 161 12.76 -6.69 -1.89
C GLY A 161 12.70 -7.46 -3.20
N PRO A 162 13.65 -8.37 -3.51
CA PRO A 162 13.58 -9.18 -4.73
C PRO A 162 12.28 -9.99 -4.82
N LYS A 163 11.80 -10.56 -3.71
CA LYS A 163 10.54 -11.31 -3.64
C LYS A 163 9.33 -10.44 -3.98
N ILE A 164 9.27 -9.21 -3.46
CA ILE A 164 8.20 -8.24 -3.77
C ILE A 164 8.19 -7.88 -5.27
N ILE A 165 9.37 -7.73 -5.89
CA ILE A 165 9.49 -7.48 -7.34
C ILE A 165 8.95 -8.66 -8.15
N ILE A 166 9.21 -9.89 -7.72
CA ILE A 166 8.72 -11.10 -8.39
C ILE A 166 7.18 -11.17 -8.32
N VAL A 167 6.60 -10.96 -7.13
CA VAL A 167 5.13 -10.92 -6.95
C VAL A 167 4.50 -9.89 -7.89
N ARG A 168 5.08 -8.70 -8.00
CA ARG A 168 4.61 -7.68 -8.96
C ARG A 168 4.61 -8.18 -10.40
N LYS A 169 5.64 -8.93 -10.82
CA LYS A 169 5.71 -9.46 -12.20
C LYS A 169 4.75 -10.63 -12.43
N MET A 170 4.44 -11.42 -11.39
CA MET A 170 3.45 -12.50 -11.42
C MET A 170 2.00 -12.01 -11.53
N MET A 171 1.72 -10.73 -11.25
CA MET A 171 0.36 -10.18 -11.38
C MET A 171 -0.21 -10.35 -12.79
N LYS A 172 0.63 -10.37 -13.85
CA LYS A 172 0.15 -10.66 -15.21
C LYS A 172 -0.47 -12.06 -15.31
N ASP A 173 0.18 -13.05 -14.71
CA ASP A 173 -0.29 -14.44 -14.70
C ASP A 173 -1.60 -14.55 -13.90
N VAL A 174 -1.72 -13.80 -12.79
CA VAL A 174 -2.97 -13.68 -12.01
C VAL A 174 -4.10 -13.15 -12.88
N PHE A 175 -3.88 -12.10 -13.67
CA PHE A 175 -4.92 -11.54 -14.54
C PHE A 175 -5.38 -12.53 -15.61
N PHE A 176 -4.46 -13.26 -16.25
CA PHE A 176 -4.82 -14.31 -17.21
C PHE A 176 -5.63 -15.42 -16.57
N PHE A 177 -5.22 -15.88 -15.39
CA PHE A 177 -5.96 -16.88 -14.63
C PHE A 177 -7.36 -16.38 -14.24
N LEU A 178 -7.48 -15.17 -13.69
CA LEU A 178 -8.75 -14.59 -13.28
C LEU A 178 -9.71 -14.43 -14.48
N PHE A 179 -9.19 -14.14 -15.67
CA PHE A 179 -9.99 -14.09 -16.89
C PHE A 179 -10.62 -15.45 -17.22
N PHE A 180 -9.81 -16.52 -17.30
CA PHE A 180 -10.33 -17.86 -17.57
C PHE A 180 -11.26 -18.36 -16.47
N LEU A 181 -10.88 -18.12 -15.21
CA LEU A 181 -11.71 -18.48 -14.06
C LEU A 181 -13.04 -17.72 -14.11
N GLY A 182 -13.03 -16.43 -14.42
CA GLY A 182 -14.22 -15.60 -14.51
C GLY A 182 -15.19 -16.07 -15.60
N VAL A 183 -14.69 -16.38 -16.80
CA VAL A 183 -15.52 -16.92 -17.89
C VAL A 183 -16.17 -18.24 -17.48
N TRP A 184 -15.39 -19.15 -16.88
CA TRP A 184 -15.89 -20.44 -16.44
C TRP A 184 -16.91 -20.32 -15.29
N LEU A 185 -16.60 -19.46 -14.31
CA LEU A 185 -17.43 -19.19 -13.14
C LEU A 185 -18.78 -18.59 -13.53
N ILE A 186 -18.81 -17.64 -14.47
CA ILE A 186 -20.08 -17.07 -14.98
C ILE A 186 -20.92 -18.13 -15.69
N ALA A 187 -20.30 -18.94 -16.56
CA ALA A 187 -21.01 -19.97 -17.30
C ALA A 187 -21.68 -20.99 -16.35
N TYR A 188 -20.93 -21.49 -15.37
CA TYR A 188 -21.43 -22.43 -14.37
C TYR A 188 -22.47 -21.78 -13.44
N GLY A 189 -22.20 -20.56 -12.94
CA GLY A 189 -23.09 -19.86 -12.00
C GLY A 189 -24.45 -19.53 -12.61
N VAL A 190 -24.48 -19.04 -13.85
CA VAL A 190 -25.74 -18.73 -14.55
C VAL A 190 -26.50 -20.01 -14.90
N ALA A 191 -25.82 -21.06 -15.36
CA ALA A 191 -26.46 -22.34 -15.66
C ALA A 191 -27.10 -22.97 -14.42
N THR A 192 -26.39 -22.96 -13.29
CA THR A 192 -26.87 -23.53 -12.02
C THR A 192 -28.05 -22.74 -11.45
N GLU A 193 -27.98 -21.40 -11.50
CA GLU A 193 -29.10 -20.55 -11.06
C GLU A 193 -30.36 -20.76 -11.92
N GLY A 194 -30.20 -20.87 -13.25
CA GLY A 194 -31.31 -21.11 -14.16
C GLY A 194 -31.98 -22.48 -13.97
N LEU A 195 -31.22 -23.50 -13.55
CA LEU A 195 -31.75 -24.84 -13.27
C LEU A 195 -32.45 -24.93 -11.91
N LEU A 196 -31.88 -24.33 -10.86
CA LEU A 196 -32.40 -24.45 -9.49
C LEU A 196 -33.50 -23.44 -9.17
N HIS A 197 -33.39 -22.19 -9.64
CA HIS A 197 -34.27 -21.08 -9.27
C HIS A 197 -34.76 -20.29 -10.50
N PRO A 198 -35.58 -20.90 -11.39
CA PRO A 198 -36.02 -20.26 -12.63
C PRO A 198 -36.90 -19.00 -12.43
N SER A 199 -37.49 -18.82 -11.25
CA SER A 199 -38.49 -17.78 -10.98
C SER A 199 -38.02 -16.68 -10.00
N ASP A 200 -36.78 -16.72 -9.51
CA ASP A 200 -36.30 -15.68 -8.60
C ASP A 200 -35.84 -14.44 -9.40
N MET A 201 -36.46 -13.28 -9.14
CA MET A 201 -36.13 -12.01 -9.81
C MET A 201 -35.28 -11.06 -8.94
N ARG A 202 -34.85 -11.50 -7.75
CA ARG A 202 -34.09 -10.64 -6.84
C ARG A 202 -32.63 -10.53 -7.26
N LEU A 203 -32.28 -9.44 -7.96
CA LEU A 203 -30.96 -9.23 -8.57
C LEU A 203 -29.77 -9.43 -7.61
N MET A 204 -29.83 -8.92 -6.38
CA MET A 204 -28.71 -9.06 -5.42
C MET A 204 -28.48 -10.51 -4.98
N TRP A 205 -29.56 -11.30 -4.90
CA TRP A 205 -29.49 -12.71 -4.55
C TRP A 205 -28.98 -13.54 -5.73
N ILE A 206 -29.44 -13.22 -6.94
CA ILE A 206 -28.93 -13.81 -8.18
C ILE A 206 -27.42 -13.56 -8.30
N LEU A 207 -26.96 -12.31 -8.14
CA LEU A 207 -25.52 -12.01 -8.20
C LEU A 207 -24.71 -12.78 -7.15
N ARG A 208 -25.23 -12.90 -5.92
CA ARG A 208 -24.57 -13.69 -4.87
C ARG A 208 -24.50 -15.18 -5.24
N ARG A 209 -25.55 -15.75 -5.83
CA ARG A 209 -25.58 -17.17 -6.22
C ARG A 209 -24.76 -17.46 -7.47
N VAL A 210 -24.75 -16.55 -8.45
CA VAL A 210 -23.99 -16.70 -9.70
C VAL A 210 -22.49 -16.50 -9.49
N PHE A 211 -22.08 -15.53 -8.67
CA PHE A 211 -20.66 -15.20 -8.51
C PHE A 211 -20.06 -15.75 -7.22
N TYR A 212 -20.63 -15.38 -6.08
CA TYR A 212 -20.00 -15.59 -4.78
C TYR A 212 -20.03 -17.06 -4.35
N ARG A 213 -21.13 -17.78 -4.58
CA ARG A 213 -21.23 -19.20 -4.21
C ARG A 213 -20.28 -20.10 -5.02
N PRO A 214 -20.26 -20.09 -6.37
CA PRO A 214 -19.28 -20.83 -7.15
C PRO A 214 -17.83 -20.50 -6.80
N TYR A 215 -17.54 -19.24 -6.49
CA TYR A 215 -16.20 -18.85 -6.04
C TYR A 215 -15.78 -19.59 -4.76
N LEU A 216 -16.67 -19.69 -3.78
CA LEU A 216 -16.40 -20.41 -2.52
C LEU A 216 -16.25 -21.93 -2.71
N GLN A 217 -16.97 -22.51 -3.69
CA GLN A 217 -16.86 -23.94 -4.01
C GLN A 217 -15.44 -24.33 -4.46
N ILE A 218 -14.72 -23.43 -5.15
CA ILE A 218 -13.31 -23.64 -5.53
C ILE A 218 -12.43 -23.87 -4.29
N PHE A 219 -12.73 -23.19 -3.17
CA PHE A 219 -12.03 -23.33 -1.89
C PHE A 219 -12.58 -24.45 -0.99
N GLY A 220 -13.47 -25.30 -1.50
CA GLY A 220 -13.99 -26.46 -0.78
C GLY A 220 -15.23 -26.19 0.08
N GLN A 221 -15.82 -24.98 0.03
CA GLN A 221 -17.11 -24.72 0.68
C GLN A 221 -18.25 -25.13 -0.25
N ILE A 222 -18.60 -26.41 -0.23
CA ILE A 222 -19.68 -26.97 -1.05
C ILE A 222 -20.90 -27.15 -0.15
N PRO A 223 -21.97 -26.36 -0.33
CA PRO A 223 -23.22 -26.53 0.43
C PRO A 223 -23.99 -27.72 -0.13
N LEU A 224 -23.56 -28.94 0.24
CA LEU A 224 -24.20 -30.18 -0.18
C LEU A 224 -25.64 -30.28 0.33
N ASP A 225 -25.89 -29.78 1.54
CA ASP A 225 -27.22 -29.78 2.17
C ASP A 225 -28.28 -29.05 1.33
N GLU A 226 -27.91 -27.99 0.60
CA GLU A 226 -28.85 -27.27 -0.26
C GLU A 226 -29.10 -27.96 -1.62
N ILE A 227 -28.23 -28.87 -2.02
CA ILE A 227 -28.30 -29.60 -3.30
C ILE A 227 -29.02 -30.95 -3.09
N ASP A 228 -28.76 -31.62 -1.97
CA ASP A 228 -29.33 -32.93 -1.65
C ASP A 228 -30.67 -32.82 -0.92
N GLU A 229 -30.80 -31.93 0.06
CA GLU A 229 -32.07 -31.64 0.76
C GLU A 229 -32.72 -30.39 0.16
N ALA A 230 -33.16 -30.52 -1.10
CA ALA A 230 -33.82 -29.48 -1.88
C ALA A 230 -34.82 -28.66 -1.03
N PRO A 231 -34.53 -27.38 -0.69
CA PRO A 231 -35.47 -26.56 0.06
C PRO A 231 -36.78 -26.37 -0.74
N PRO A 232 -37.90 -26.02 -0.10
CA PRO A 232 -39.23 -26.03 -0.71
C PRO A 232 -39.41 -25.11 -1.95
N CYS A 233 -38.39 -24.33 -2.30
CA CYS A 233 -38.39 -23.37 -3.41
C CYS A 233 -37.42 -23.72 -4.55
N THR A 234 -36.77 -24.90 -4.55
CA THR A 234 -35.87 -25.34 -5.64
C THR A 234 -36.56 -26.26 -6.64
N ASN A 235 -36.27 -26.09 -7.93
CA ASN A 235 -36.76 -27.00 -8.96
C ASN A 235 -35.95 -28.31 -8.96
N THR A 236 -36.59 -29.43 -8.63
CA THR A 236 -35.96 -30.74 -8.53
C THR A 236 -35.83 -31.48 -9.86
N TYR A 237 -36.43 -30.97 -10.95
CA TYR A 237 -36.48 -31.65 -12.26
C TYR A 237 -35.10 -32.02 -12.82
N ALA A 238 -34.12 -31.12 -12.68
CA ALA A 238 -32.79 -31.27 -13.26
C ALA A 238 -31.67 -31.29 -12.19
N ASN A 239 -31.96 -31.74 -10.97
CA ASN A 239 -30.95 -31.76 -9.90
C ASN A 239 -29.73 -32.63 -10.25
N TRP A 240 -29.95 -33.77 -10.90
CA TRP A 240 -28.87 -34.65 -11.39
C TRP A 240 -27.89 -33.92 -12.32
N LEU A 241 -28.38 -32.97 -13.13
CA LEU A 241 -27.57 -32.18 -14.04
C LEU A 241 -26.76 -31.12 -13.28
N VAL A 242 -27.33 -30.54 -12.22
CA VAL A 242 -26.62 -29.61 -11.33
C VAL A 242 -25.47 -30.29 -10.63
N ILE A 243 -25.67 -31.51 -10.11
CA ILE A 243 -24.61 -32.33 -9.50
C ILE A 243 -23.52 -32.64 -10.54
N LEU A 244 -23.90 -33.01 -11.76
CA LEU A 244 -22.95 -33.24 -12.85
C LEU A 244 -22.14 -31.97 -13.18
N LEU A 245 -22.80 -30.81 -13.29
CA LEU A 245 -22.17 -29.52 -13.53
C LEU A 245 -21.21 -29.15 -12.40
N LEU A 246 -21.56 -29.43 -11.15
CA LEU A 246 -20.68 -29.20 -9.99
C LEU A 246 -19.41 -30.05 -10.09
N VAL A 247 -19.52 -31.34 -10.41
CA VAL A 247 -18.35 -32.22 -10.57
C VAL A 247 -17.43 -31.72 -11.68
N VAL A 248 -18.00 -31.37 -12.84
CA VAL A 248 -17.24 -30.83 -13.98
C VAL A 248 -16.61 -29.48 -13.62
N PHE A 249 -17.35 -28.61 -12.93
CA PHE A 249 -16.86 -27.32 -12.48
C PHE A 249 -15.65 -27.46 -11.55
N LEU A 250 -15.73 -28.33 -10.54
CA LEU A 250 -14.64 -28.59 -9.61
C LEU A 250 -13.42 -29.22 -10.30
N LEU A 251 -13.64 -30.14 -11.24
CA LEU A 251 -12.55 -30.73 -12.01
C LEU A 251 -11.79 -29.66 -12.82
N VAL A 252 -12.51 -28.82 -13.56
CA VAL A 252 -11.89 -27.77 -14.37
C VAL A 252 -11.24 -26.70 -13.48
N ALA A 253 -11.92 -26.21 -12.44
CA ALA A 253 -11.38 -25.15 -11.60
C ALA A 253 -10.19 -25.64 -10.75
N ASN A 254 -10.35 -26.75 -10.02
CA ASN A 254 -9.37 -27.17 -9.02
C ASN A 254 -8.25 -28.04 -9.60
N ILE A 255 -8.57 -28.93 -10.55
CA ILE A 255 -7.57 -29.85 -11.10
C ILE A 255 -6.86 -29.22 -12.30
N LEU A 256 -7.56 -28.48 -13.15
CA LEU A 256 -6.96 -27.88 -14.34
C LEU A 256 -6.44 -26.46 -14.08
N LEU A 257 -7.33 -25.51 -13.75
CA LEU A 257 -6.97 -24.08 -13.71
C LEU A 257 -6.01 -23.75 -12.56
N LEU A 258 -6.24 -24.25 -11.33
CA LEU A 258 -5.32 -24.01 -10.21
C LEU A 258 -3.94 -24.61 -10.44
N ASN A 259 -3.85 -25.85 -10.94
CA ASN A 259 -2.56 -26.47 -11.22
C ASN A 259 -1.81 -25.78 -12.36
N LEU A 260 -2.54 -25.28 -13.36
CA LEU A 260 -1.94 -24.43 -14.40
C LEU A 260 -1.41 -23.12 -13.81
N LEU A 261 -2.13 -22.47 -12.89
CA LEU A 261 -1.67 -21.26 -12.20
C LEU A 261 -0.36 -21.51 -11.43
N ILE A 262 -0.29 -22.62 -10.69
CA ILE A 262 0.93 -23.02 -9.96
C ILE A 262 2.09 -23.22 -10.95
N ALA A 263 1.85 -23.88 -12.09
CA ALA A 263 2.87 -24.07 -13.12
C ALA A 263 3.34 -22.75 -13.73
N MET A 264 2.41 -21.82 -14.05
CA MET A 264 2.75 -20.48 -14.55
C MET A 264 3.56 -19.68 -13.53
N PHE A 265 3.16 -19.68 -12.26
CA PHE A 265 3.93 -19.04 -11.20
C PHE A 265 5.32 -19.66 -11.06
N SER A 266 5.46 -20.97 -11.11
CA SER A 266 6.78 -21.63 -11.05
C SER A 266 7.69 -21.21 -12.21
N TYR A 267 7.14 -21.16 -13.43
CA TYR A 267 7.86 -20.71 -14.62
C TYR A 267 8.28 -19.23 -14.52
N THR A 268 7.34 -18.34 -14.18
CA THR A 268 7.62 -16.91 -14.03
C THR A 268 8.56 -16.64 -12.85
N PHE A 269 8.43 -17.37 -11.74
CA PHE A 269 9.34 -17.29 -10.60
C PHE A 269 10.78 -17.57 -11.05
N SER A 270 10.99 -18.72 -11.70
CA SER A 270 12.32 -19.16 -12.16
C SER A 270 12.92 -18.17 -13.16
N LYS A 271 12.12 -17.69 -14.11
CA LYS A 271 12.54 -16.72 -15.14
C LYS A 271 12.87 -15.34 -14.56
N VAL A 272 12.08 -14.86 -13.60
CA VAL A 272 12.25 -13.51 -13.02
C VAL A 272 13.33 -13.51 -11.94
N GLN A 273 13.50 -14.61 -11.19
CA GLN A 273 14.46 -14.73 -10.09
C GLN A 273 15.87 -14.35 -10.56
N GLY A 274 16.33 -14.86 -11.71
CA GLY A 274 17.70 -14.63 -12.22
C GLY A 274 18.05 -13.16 -12.47
N ASN A 275 17.05 -12.32 -12.79
CA ASN A 275 17.26 -10.88 -13.04
C ASN A 275 16.75 -10.00 -11.87
N SER A 276 15.98 -10.56 -10.94
CA SER A 276 15.34 -9.81 -9.85
C SER A 276 16.33 -9.07 -8.96
N ASP A 277 17.48 -9.67 -8.69
CA ASP A 277 18.55 -9.08 -7.88
C ASP A 277 19.15 -7.81 -8.52
N ILE A 278 19.30 -7.79 -9.84
CA ILE A 278 19.81 -6.62 -10.58
C ILE A 278 18.80 -5.47 -10.48
N TYR A 279 17.52 -5.76 -10.76
CA TYR A 279 16.44 -4.77 -10.63
C TYR A 279 16.33 -4.24 -9.20
N TRP A 280 16.44 -5.13 -8.20
CA TRP A 280 16.38 -4.75 -6.80
C TRP A 280 17.55 -3.86 -6.40
N LYS A 281 18.78 -4.18 -6.83
CA LYS A 281 19.96 -3.32 -6.57
C LYS A 281 19.77 -1.91 -7.14
N PHE A 282 19.21 -1.79 -8.34
CA PHE A 282 18.91 -0.49 -8.95
C PHE A 282 17.84 0.28 -8.17
N GLN A 283 16.72 -0.38 -7.79
CA GLN A 283 15.68 0.25 -6.98
C GLN A 283 16.20 0.68 -5.60
N ARG A 284 17.02 -0.16 -4.96
CA ARG A 284 17.66 0.15 -3.68
C ARG A 284 18.55 1.38 -3.78
N TYR A 285 19.29 1.55 -4.87
CA TYR A 285 20.11 2.76 -5.07
C TYR A 285 19.24 4.02 -5.07
N ASN A 286 18.16 4.03 -5.84
CA ASN A 286 17.24 5.17 -5.90
C ASN A 286 16.64 5.50 -4.52
N LEU A 287 16.23 4.47 -3.77
CA LEU A 287 15.71 4.62 -2.42
C LEU A 287 16.77 5.18 -1.46
N ILE A 288 18.02 4.71 -1.52
CA ILE A 288 19.10 5.25 -0.67
C ILE A 288 19.36 6.73 -0.98
N VAL A 289 19.40 7.12 -2.26
CA VAL A 289 19.57 8.51 -2.68
C VAL A 289 18.41 9.38 -2.17
N GLU A 290 17.19 8.86 -2.23
CA GLU A 290 16.01 9.54 -1.70
C GLU A 290 16.13 9.76 -0.18
N TYR A 291 16.44 8.72 0.59
CA TYR A 291 16.61 8.80 2.04
C TYR A 291 17.78 9.69 2.45
N HIS A 292 18.84 9.77 1.65
CA HIS A 292 19.96 10.69 1.90
C HIS A 292 19.53 12.17 1.75
N ASN A 293 18.59 12.45 0.86
CA ASN A 293 18.05 13.79 0.63
C ASN A 293 16.90 14.14 1.58
N ARG A 294 16.36 13.17 2.33
CA ARG A 294 15.33 13.40 3.35
C ARG A 294 15.95 13.99 4.63
N PRO A 295 15.20 14.82 5.36
CA PRO A 295 15.62 15.21 6.70
C PRO A 295 15.70 13.97 7.62
N ALA A 296 16.65 13.97 8.55
CA ALA A 296 16.94 12.81 9.40
C ALA A 296 15.82 12.48 10.42
N LEU A 297 14.84 13.36 10.60
CA LEU A 297 13.74 13.18 11.54
C LEU A 297 12.58 12.43 10.87
N ALA A 298 12.14 11.34 11.49
CA ALA A 298 10.95 10.61 11.10
C ALA A 298 9.66 11.41 11.39
N PRO A 299 8.54 11.17 10.66
CA PRO A 299 7.22 11.62 11.08
C PRO A 299 6.91 11.11 12.51
N PRO A 300 6.40 11.93 13.46
CA PRO A 300 5.78 13.26 13.32
C PRO A 300 6.73 14.45 13.53
N PHE A 301 7.96 14.20 14.00
CA PHE A 301 8.93 15.25 14.32
C PHE A 301 9.54 15.93 13.09
N ILE A 302 9.24 15.41 11.90
CA ILE A 302 9.68 15.95 10.62
C ILE A 302 9.23 17.40 10.40
N ILE A 303 8.10 17.82 11.00
CA ILE A 303 7.61 19.20 10.96
C ILE A 303 8.66 20.20 11.49
N ILE A 304 9.40 19.85 12.53
CA ILE A 304 10.44 20.72 13.09
C ILE A 304 11.54 20.97 12.05
N SER A 305 11.89 19.95 11.27
CA SER A 305 12.85 20.07 10.17
C SER A 305 12.30 20.90 9.00
N HIS A 306 11.01 20.75 8.67
CA HIS A 306 10.35 21.57 7.65
C HIS A 306 10.33 23.04 8.04
N ILE A 307 9.93 23.35 9.28
CA ILE A 307 9.92 24.71 9.83
C ILE A 307 11.33 25.29 9.80
N HIS A 308 12.35 24.56 10.26
CA HIS A 308 13.74 25.01 10.21
C HIS A 308 14.23 25.27 8.77
N THR A 309 13.88 24.41 7.82
CA THR A 309 14.26 24.57 6.40
C THR A 309 13.52 25.73 5.74
N PHE A 310 12.23 25.91 6.05
CA PHE A 310 11.41 27.02 5.57
C PHE A 310 11.94 28.35 6.09
N ILE A 311 12.23 28.45 7.40
CA ILE A 311 12.85 29.60 8.05
C ILE A 311 14.21 29.91 7.38
N LYS A 312 15.06 28.90 7.17
CA LYS A 312 16.37 29.10 6.53
C LYS A 312 16.25 29.63 5.09
N ARG A 313 15.26 29.17 4.33
CA ARG A 313 15.02 29.60 2.94
C ARG A 313 14.41 30.99 2.85
N LYS A 314 13.37 31.28 3.65
CA LYS A 314 12.63 32.56 3.61
C LYS A 314 13.34 33.70 4.33
N ILE A 315 13.95 33.45 5.50
CA ILE A 315 14.52 34.50 6.36
C ILE A 315 16.01 34.71 6.06
N ARG A 316 16.76 33.64 5.77
CA ARG A 316 18.22 33.71 5.66
C ARG A 316 18.75 33.86 4.22
N LYS A 317 17.91 33.69 3.18
CA LYS A 317 18.31 33.66 1.75
C LYS A 317 19.62 32.87 1.51
N VAL A 318 19.91 31.86 2.33
CA VAL A 318 21.14 31.07 2.17
C VAL A 318 20.87 30.08 1.05
N GLU A 319 21.40 30.38 -0.14
CA GLU A 319 21.58 29.39 -1.19
C GLU A 319 22.26 28.16 -0.60
N THR A 320 21.66 27.00 -0.85
CA THR A 320 22.13 25.73 -0.31
C THR A 320 23.56 25.48 -0.77
N LEU A 321 24.54 25.70 0.12
CA LEU A 321 25.98 25.42 -0.11
C LEU A 321 26.27 24.00 -0.63
N LEU A 322 25.32 23.07 -0.52
CA LEU A 322 25.39 21.73 -1.11
C LEU A 322 25.49 21.77 -2.64
N PHE A 323 24.84 22.74 -3.30
CA PHE A 323 24.88 22.88 -4.76
C PHE A 323 26.29 23.29 -5.23
N ARG A 324 26.97 24.18 -4.49
CA ARG A 324 28.36 24.55 -4.79
C ARG A 324 29.32 23.39 -4.55
N HIS A 325 29.13 22.57 -3.51
CA HIS A 325 30.04 21.44 -3.24
C HIS A 325 29.88 20.27 -4.25
N ILE A 326 28.68 20.05 -4.78
CA ILE A 326 28.44 19.06 -5.85
C ILE A 326 28.92 19.61 -7.20
N PHE A 327 28.61 20.87 -7.54
CA PHE A 327 29.02 21.48 -8.81
C PHE A 327 30.55 21.63 -8.92
N THR A 328 31.24 21.98 -7.83
CA THR A 328 32.72 22.08 -7.84
C THR A 328 33.40 20.70 -7.97
N LYS A 329 32.71 19.60 -7.62
CA LYS A 329 33.24 18.24 -7.82
C LYS A 329 32.89 17.64 -9.18
N LEU A 330 31.87 18.16 -9.87
CA LEU A 330 31.44 17.68 -11.19
C LEU A 330 32.10 18.43 -12.35
N VAL A 331 32.67 19.62 -12.10
CA VAL A 331 33.41 20.42 -13.10
C VAL A 331 34.91 20.07 -13.14
N VAL A 332 35.38 19.14 -12.31
CA VAL A 332 36.79 18.69 -12.26
C VAL A 332 36.92 17.20 -12.65
N VAL A 333 36.04 16.69 -13.51
CA VAL A 333 36.23 15.38 -14.16
C VAL A 333 36.11 15.56 -15.67
#